data_AF-A0A967SVL2-F1
#
_entry.id   AF-A0A967SVL2-F1
#
_cell.length_a   1.000
_cell.length_b   1.000
_cell.length_c   1.000
_cell.angle_alpha   90.00
_cell.angle_beta   90.00
_cell.angle_gamma   90.00
#
_symmetry.space_group_name_H-M   'P 1'
#
loop_
_entity.id
_entity.type
_entity.pdbx_description
1 polymer ?
#
loop_
_entity_poly.entity_id
_entity_poly.type
_entity_poly.pdbx_seq_one_letter_code
_entity_poly.pdbx_strand_id
1 'polypeptide(L)' 'WSAIQQQDEGAARIFIAKDTINKNEITENILPINQFTVGRTVIDGNNAWVDTEVELAGDEPFTVPLKTVLLRENETW' A
#
# COMPACT_ATOMS: atom_id res chain seq x y z
N TRP A 1 0.69 -0.45 -4.08
CA TRP A 1 -0.19 -1.57 -4.43
C TRP A 1 0.24 -2.34 -5.67
N SER A 2 0.48 -1.72 -6.83
CA SER A 2 0.94 -2.47 -8.02
C SER A 2 2.23 -3.27 -7.78
N ALA A 3 3.21 -2.71 -7.07
CA ALA A 3 4.43 -3.44 -6.69
C ALA A 3 4.12 -4.68 -5.83
N ILE A 4 3.18 -4.58 -4.90
CA ILE A 4 2.70 -5.70 -4.07
C ILE A 4 2.05 -6.79 -4.94
N GLN A 5 1.18 -6.39 -5.87
CA GLN A 5 0.51 -7.29 -6.82
C GLN A 5 1.51 -8.03 -7.72
N GLN A 6 2.60 -7.36 -8.11
CA GLN A 6 3.66 -7.93 -8.96
C GLN A 6 4.71 -8.71 -8.15
N GLN A 7 4.56 -8.81 -6.83
CA GLN A 7 5.55 -9.38 -5.91
C GLN A 7 6.93 -8.72 -6.03
N ASP A 8 6.96 -7.42 -6.40
CA ASP A 8 8.18 -6.61 -6.45
C ASP A 8 8.37 -5.90 -5.11
N GLU A 9 8.96 -6.63 -4.16
CA GLU A 9 9.28 -6.10 -2.83
C GLU A 9 10.23 -4.89 -2.90
N GLY A 10 11.16 -4.90 -3.86
CA GLY A 10 12.13 -3.83 -4.04
C GLY A 10 11.45 -2.51 -4.40
N ALA A 11 10.53 -2.55 -5.37
CA ALA A 11 9.72 -1.40 -5.73
C ALA A 11 8.77 -0.99 -4.58
N ALA A 12 8.18 -1.95 -3.87
CA ALA A 12 7.28 -1.66 -2.76
C ALA A 12 7.98 -0.88 -1.63
N ARG A 13 9.24 -1.21 -1.32
CA ARG A 13 10.05 -0.52 -0.29
C ARG A 13 10.22 0.98 -0.54
N ILE A 14 10.24 1.41 -1.81
CA ILE A 14 10.42 2.82 -2.20
C ILE A 14 9.24 3.68 -1.74
N PHE A 15 8.03 3.09 -1.66
CA PHE A 15 6.80 3.79 -1.30
C PHE A 15 6.46 3.69 0.20
N ILE A 16 7.35 3.16 1.03
CA ILE A 16 7.18 3.13 2.48
C ILE A 16 7.68 4.45 3.08
N ALA A 17 6.80 5.16 3.79
CA ALA A 17 7.09 6.42 4.48
C ALA A 17 8.38 6.35 5.31
N LYS A 18 9.15 7.45 5.36
CA LYS A 18 10.51 7.43 5.89
C LYS A 18 10.61 6.98 7.34
N ASP A 19 9.68 7.44 8.16
CA ASP A 19 9.66 7.22 9.61
C ASP A 19 8.95 5.93 10.03
N THR A 20 8.60 5.08 9.06
CA THR A 20 8.04 3.76 9.35
C THR A 20 9.09 2.89 10.06
N ILE A 21 8.82 2.55 11.32
CA ILE A 21 9.62 1.60 12.10
C ILE A 21 9.52 0.22 11.42
N ASN A 22 10.65 -0.50 11.34
CA ASN A 22 10.74 -1.87 10.80
C ASN A 22 10.35 -2.04 9.32
N LYS A 23 10.79 -1.14 8.43
CA LYS A 23 10.55 -1.26 6.97
C LYS A 23 10.88 -2.63 6.37
N ASN A 24 11.95 -3.27 6.88
CA ASN A 24 12.37 -4.58 6.40
C ASN A 24 11.33 -5.66 6.74
N GLU A 25 10.83 -5.67 7.99
CA GLU A 25 9.81 -6.64 8.44
C GLU A 25 8.50 -6.50 7.67
N ILE A 26 8.12 -5.27 7.32
CA ILE A 26 6.89 -4.99 6.55
C ILE A 26 6.94 -5.64 5.18
N THR A 27 8.12 -5.67 4.55
CA THR A 27 8.27 -6.21 3.19
C THR A 27 8.55 -7.70 3.13
N GLU A 28 9.05 -8.30 4.21
CA GLU A 28 9.34 -9.74 4.28
C GLU A 28 8.09 -10.61 4.47
N ASN A 29 6.98 -10.03 4.97
CA ASN A 29 5.74 -10.76 5.26
C ASN A 29 4.53 -10.15 4.54
N ILE A 30 4.70 -9.80 3.27
CA ILE A 30 3.60 -9.27 2.46
C ILE A 30 2.73 -10.43 1.98
N LEU A 31 1.44 -10.40 2.32
CA LEU A 31 0.47 -11.32 1.74
C LEU A 31 0.27 -11.00 0.24
N PRO A 32 0.28 -12.01 -0.64
CA PRO A 32 0.04 -11.79 -2.06
C PRO A 32 -1.38 -11.28 -2.30
N ILE A 33 -1.55 -10.44 -3.31
CA ILE A 33 -2.85 -9.86 -3.69
C ILE A 33 -3.13 -10.15 -5.15
N ASN A 34 -4.40 -10.41 -5.49
CA ASN A 34 -4.82 -10.63 -6.88
C ASN A 34 -5.04 -9.32 -7.61
N GLN A 35 -5.69 -8.37 -6.94
CA GLN A 35 -6.07 -7.06 -7.49
C GLN A 35 -6.31 -6.04 -6.38
N PHE A 36 -6.37 -4.77 -6.78
CA PHE A 36 -6.75 -3.69 -5.89
C PHE A 36 -7.55 -2.63 -6.66
N THR A 37 -8.42 -1.93 -5.96
CA THR A 37 -9.18 -0.79 -6.49
C THR A 37 -8.89 0.44 -5.65
N VAL A 38 -8.72 1.59 -6.32
CA VAL A 38 -8.53 2.90 -5.68
C VAL A 38 -9.83 3.69 -5.81
N GLY A 39 -10.36 4.12 -4.67
CA GLY A 39 -11.59 4.88 -4.56
C GLY A 39 -11.34 6.36 -4.28
N ARG A 40 -12.12 6.90 -3.34
CA ARG A 40 -12.06 8.32 -2.97
C ARG A 40 -10.71 8.66 -2.34
N THR A 41 -10.13 9.75 -2.83
CA THR A 41 -8.92 10.36 -2.28
C THR A 41 -9.27 11.68 -1.60
N VAL A 42 -8.76 11.88 -0.38
CA VAL A 42 -8.83 13.15 0.35
C VAL A 42 -7.41 13.63 0.60
N ILE A 43 -7.10 14.87 0.21
CA ILE A 43 -5.78 15.49 0.38
C ILE A 43 -5.93 16.65 1.37
N ASP A 44 -5.09 16.65 2.41
CA ASP A 44 -4.99 17.72 3.41
C ASP A 44 -3.53 18.07 3.66
N GLY A 45 -3.07 19.15 3.01
CA GLY A 45 -1.68 19.58 3.06
C GLY A 45 -0.71 18.50 2.58
N ASN A 46 0.11 17.98 3.51
CA ASN A 46 1.13 16.96 3.24
C ASN A 46 0.64 15.53 3.54
N ASN A 47 -0.66 15.35 3.82
CA ASN A 47 -1.24 14.04 4.06
C ASN A 47 -2.33 13.77 3.03
N ALA A 48 -2.45 12.52 2.61
CA ALA A 48 -3.59 12.07 1.83
C ALA A 48 -4.09 10.72 2.34
N TRP A 49 -5.40 10.52 2.21
CA TRP A 49 -6.03 9.24 2.53
C TRP A 49 -6.84 8.76 1.35
N VAL A 50 -6.57 7.52 0.95
CA VAL A 50 -7.13 6.89 -0.23
C VAL A 50 -7.93 5.68 0.21
N ASP A 51 -9.24 5.67 -0.07
CA ASP A 51 -10.03 4.45 0.08
C ASP A 51 -9.50 3.41 -0.91
N THR A 52 -9.12 2.24 -0.42
CA THR A 52 -8.51 1.17 -1.21
C THR A 52 -9.22 -0.13 -0.89
N GLU A 53 -9.60 -0.89 -1.90
CA GLU A 53 -10.04 -2.27 -1.72
C GLU A 53 -8.95 -3.20 -2.26
N VAL A 54 -8.61 -4.23 -1.50
CA VAL A 54 -7.54 -5.18 -1.85
C VAL A 54 -8.08 -6.59 -1.76
N GLU A 55 -7.98 -7.35 -2.84
CA GLU A 55 -8.30 -8.77 -2.84
C GLU A 55 -7.05 -9.57 -2.47
N LEU A 56 -7.06 -10.18 -1.29
CA LEU A 56 -5.98 -11.05 -0.83
C LEU A 56 -6.05 -12.38 -1.59
N ALA A 57 -4.90 -12.85 -2.07
CA ALA A 57 -4.77 -14.12 -2.74
C ALA A 57 -4.73 -15.28 -1.73
N GLY A 58 -5.31 -16.42 -2.12
CA GLY A 58 -5.36 -17.64 -1.30
C GLY A 58 -6.32 -18.66 -1.91
N ASP A 59 -6.53 -19.78 -1.23
CA ASP A 59 -7.49 -20.81 -1.66
C ASP A 59 -8.94 -20.30 -1.68
N GLU A 60 -9.25 -19.37 -0.78
CA GLU A 60 -10.51 -18.62 -0.72
C GLU A 60 -10.19 -17.11 -0.72
N PRO A 61 -10.09 -16.46 -1.90
CA PRO A 61 -9.82 -15.04 -1.99
C PRO A 61 -10.91 -14.20 -1.33
N PHE A 62 -10.50 -13.10 -0.68
CA PHE A 62 -11.44 -12.16 -0.07
C PHE A 62 -10.95 -10.71 -0.18
N THR A 63 -11.91 -9.79 -0.21
CA THR A 63 -11.65 -8.35 -0.34
C THR A 63 -11.64 -7.68 1.02
N VAL A 64 -10.59 -6.90 1.27
CA VAL A 64 -10.43 -6.09 2.48
C VAL A 64 -10.51 -4.61 2.08
N PRO A 65 -11.45 -3.84 2.66
CA PRO A 65 -11.43 -2.39 2.56
C PRO A 65 -10.37 -1.82 3.50
N LEU A 66 -9.53 -0.96 2.96
CA LEU A 66 -8.40 -0.32 3.62
C LEU A 66 -8.44 1.20 3.38
N LYS A 67 -7.84 1.94 4.30
CA LYS A 67 -7.48 3.34 4.08
C LYS A 67 -5.98 3.42 3.89
N THR A 68 -5.52 3.65 2.65
CA THR A 68 -4.10 3.90 2.38
C THR A 68 -3.77 5.33 2.79
N VAL A 69 -2.79 5.49 3.67
CA VAL A 69 -2.27 6.80 4.10
C VAL A 69 -1.03 7.11 3.28
N LEU A 70 -0.98 8.30 2.68
CA LEU A 70 0.16 8.81 1.94
C LEU A 70 0.69 10.06 2.64
N LEU A 71 2.02 10.16 2.71
CA LEU A 71 2.72 11.30 3.29
C LEU A 71 3.55 11.95 2.19
N ARG A 72 3.38 13.25 2.01
CA ARG A 72 4.17 13.99 1.03
C ARG A 72 5.57 14.26 1.57
N GLU A 73 6.55 13.52 1.06
CA GLU A 73 7.95 13.63 1.42
C GLU A 73 8.78 13.98 0.18
N ASN A 74 9.65 15.00 0.26
CA ASN A 74 10.47 15.45 -0.88
C ASN A 74 9.64 15.66 -2.16
N GLU A 75 8.50 16.35 -2.01
CA GLU A 75 7.54 16.65 -3.10
C GLU A 75 6.83 15.44 -3.73
N THR A 76 7.10 14.22 -3.25
CA THR A 76 6.53 12.95 -3.71
C THR A 76 5.57 12.38 -2.65
N TRP A 77 4.54 11.64 -3.05
CA TRP A 77 3.58 10.97 -2.16
C TRP A 77 3.98 9.55 -1.80
#